data_AF-A0A7V9VDT1-F1
#
_entry.id   AF-A0A7V9VDT1-F1
#
_cell.length_a   1.000
_cell.length_b   1.000
_cell.length_c   1.000
_cell.angle_alpha   90.00
_cell.angle_beta   90.00
_cell.angle_gamma   90.00
#
_symmetry.space_group_name_H-M   'P 1'
#
loop_
_entity.id
_entity.type
_entity.pdbx_description
1 polymer ?
#
loop_
_entity_poly.entity_id
_entity_poly.type
_entity_poly.pdbx_seq_one_letter_code
_entity_poly.pdbx_strand_id
1 'polypeptide(L)'
;MTEGGDERRFAWHPAHAGQTVGQVRQALERDITADQRSYDLTLNAADEREGDALERILPLEKRWGTFDMGWAEAVPAELAGKVVEFEWARETRRELFPFADYRAAAAPPPAAGGDAPWWAFWKR
;
A
#
# COMPACT_ATOMS: atom_id res chain seq x y z
N MET A 1 -23.26 14.77 -5.91
CA MET A 1 -21.96 15.21 -5.37
C MET A 1 -20.94 14.97 -6.46
N THR A 2 -20.13 15.96 -6.78
CA THR A 2 -19.44 16.12 -8.07
C THR A 2 -18.52 14.96 -8.43
N GLU A 3 -18.96 14.09 -9.35
CA GLU A 3 -18.12 13.27 -10.24
C GLU A 3 -17.36 14.20 -11.20
N GLY A 4 -16.51 15.07 -10.66
CA GLY A 4 -15.46 15.71 -11.44
C GLY A 4 -14.32 14.70 -11.54
N GLY A 5 -14.25 13.97 -12.66
CA GLY A 5 -13.08 13.15 -12.96
C GLY A 5 -11.85 14.04 -12.93
N ASP A 6 -10.84 13.70 -12.13
CA ASP A 6 -9.62 14.50 -12.07
C ASP A 6 -8.88 14.38 -13.40
N GLU A 7 -8.89 15.46 -14.19
CA GLU A 7 -8.38 15.50 -15.56
C GLU A 7 -6.86 15.65 -15.63
N ARG A 8 -6.17 15.85 -14.50
CA ARG A 8 -4.70 15.86 -14.45
C ARG A 8 -4.17 14.57 -15.08
N ARG A 9 -3.14 14.67 -15.92
CA ARG A 9 -2.58 13.54 -16.65
C ARG A 9 -1.16 13.24 -16.21
N PHE A 10 -0.87 11.97 -16.00
CA PHE A 10 0.49 11.47 -15.81
C PHE A 10 1.27 11.61 -17.12
N ALA A 11 2.34 12.39 -17.12
CA ALA A 11 3.17 12.62 -18.30
C ALA A 11 4.45 11.77 -18.25
N TRP A 12 5.04 11.62 -17.06
CA TRP A 12 6.31 10.94 -16.86
C TRP A 12 6.14 9.51 -16.30
N HIS A 13 5.06 9.25 -15.55
CA HIS A 13 4.92 8.10 -14.68
C HIS A 13 5.19 6.75 -15.37
N PRO A 14 6.09 5.91 -14.83
CA PRO A 14 6.51 4.68 -15.52
C PRO A 14 5.37 3.68 -15.76
N ALA A 15 4.35 3.68 -14.90
CA ALA A 15 3.20 2.77 -15.02
C ALA A 15 1.91 3.45 -15.50
N HIS A 16 1.84 4.79 -15.48
CA HIS A 16 0.58 5.52 -15.67
C HIS A 16 0.66 6.59 -16.76
N ALA A 17 1.79 6.74 -17.46
CA ALA A 17 1.94 7.72 -18.53
C ALA A 17 0.78 7.66 -19.54
N GLY A 18 0.19 8.82 -19.82
CA GLY A 18 -0.96 8.98 -20.71
C GLY A 18 -2.33 8.84 -20.03
N GLN A 19 -2.40 8.30 -18.80
CA GLN A 19 -3.64 8.16 -18.04
C GLN A 19 -3.94 9.41 -17.21
N THR A 20 -5.21 9.67 -16.99
CA THR A 20 -5.66 10.72 -16.05
C THR A 20 -5.64 10.21 -14.61
N VAL A 21 -5.48 11.12 -13.65
CA VAL A 21 -5.58 10.83 -12.20
C VAL A 21 -6.92 10.17 -11.89
N GLY A 22 -8.02 10.64 -12.49
CA GLY A 22 -9.33 10.01 -12.35
C GLY A 22 -9.39 8.56 -12.84
N GLN A 23 -8.79 8.26 -14.00
CA GLN A 23 -8.72 6.90 -14.54
C GLN A 23 -7.90 5.97 -13.63
N VAL A 24 -6.74 6.43 -13.16
CA VAL A 24 -5.87 5.65 -12.27
C VAL A 24 -6.58 5.39 -10.94
N ARG A 25 -7.22 6.40 -10.34
CA ARG A 25 -8.02 6.24 -9.12
C ARG A 25 -9.11 5.18 -9.28
N GLN A 26 -9.85 5.23 -10.38
CA GLN A 26 -10.92 4.26 -10.64
C GLN A 26 -10.39 2.85 -10.88
N ALA A 27 -9.22 2.71 -11.51
CA ALA A 27 -8.55 1.43 -11.66
C ALA A 27 -8.12 0.86 -10.30
N LEU A 28 -7.50 1.69 -9.46
CA LEU A 28 -7.09 1.32 -8.11
C LEU A 28 -8.27 0.89 -7.24
N GLU A 29 -9.40 1.59 -7.32
CA GLU A 29 -10.60 1.22 -6.56
C GLU A 29 -11.11 -0.19 -6.93
N ARG A 30 -11.10 -0.54 -8.22
CA ARG A 30 -11.47 -1.89 -8.69
C ARG A 30 -10.48 -2.95 -8.21
N ASP A 31 -9.18 -2.66 -8.30
CA ASP A 31 -8.12 -3.56 -7.84
C ASP A 31 -8.24 -3.82 -6.34
N ILE A 32 -8.39 -2.76 -5.54
CA ILE A 32 -8.53 -2.85 -4.08
C ILE A 32 -9.77 -3.68 -3.72
N THR A 33 -10.90 -3.43 -4.37
CA THR A 33 -12.14 -4.19 -4.14
C THR A 33 -11.95 -5.67 -4.45
N ALA A 34 -11.28 -5.99 -5.56
CA ALA A 34 -11.00 -7.37 -5.94
C ALA A 34 -10.04 -8.06 -4.94
N ASP A 35 -9.01 -7.35 -4.51
CA ASP A 35 -8.01 -7.85 -3.57
C ASP A 35 -8.58 -8.04 -2.16
N GLN A 36 -9.43 -7.13 -1.66
CA GLN A 36 -10.15 -7.31 -0.39
C GLN A 36 -11.04 -8.55 -0.43
N ARG A 37 -11.78 -8.75 -1.53
CA ARG A 37 -12.59 -9.96 -1.70
C ARG A 37 -11.73 -11.23 -1.73
N SER A 38 -10.58 -11.19 -2.41
CA SER A 38 -9.65 -12.31 -2.46
C SER A 38 -9.09 -12.64 -1.08
N TYR A 39 -8.76 -11.61 -0.30
CA TYR A 39 -8.30 -11.73 1.07
C TYR A 39 -9.34 -12.40 1.96
N ASP A 40 -10.60 -11.92 1.94
CA ASP A 40 -11.69 -12.50 2.71
C ASP A 40 -11.93 -13.97 2.36
N LEU A 41 -11.95 -14.31 1.07
CA LEU A 41 -12.11 -15.69 0.62
C LEU A 41 -10.96 -16.58 1.09
N THR A 42 -9.74 -16.04 1.09
CA THR A 42 -8.55 -16.76 1.52
C THR A 42 -8.55 -17.01 3.03
N LEU A 43 -8.94 -16.01 3.84
CA LEU A 43 -9.11 -16.17 5.28
C LEU A 43 -10.16 -17.23 5.61
N ASN A 44 -11.31 -17.19 4.94
CA ASN A 44 -12.38 -18.17 5.15
C ASN A 44 -11.99 -19.59 4.72
N ALA A 45 -11.05 -19.75 3.78
CA ALA A 45 -10.56 -21.05 3.33
C ALA A 45 -9.32 -21.55 4.11
N ALA A 46 -8.74 -20.71 4.98
CA ALA A 46 -7.51 -21.02 5.70
C ALA A 46 -7.65 -22.21 6.66
N ASP A 47 -8.87 -22.49 7.12
CA ASP A 47 -9.20 -23.65 7.97
C ASP A 47 -8.82 -25.00 7.32
N GLU A 48 -8.74 -25.08 5.99
CA GLU A 48 -8.42 -26.31 5.27
C GLU A 48 -6.95 -26.39 4.81
N ARG A 49 -6.31 -25.24 4.48
CA ARG A 49 -4.94 -25.14 3.94
C ARG A 49 -4.25 -23.82 4.31
N GLU A 50 -3.86 -23.70 5.58
CA GLU A 50 -3.22 -22.50 6.14
C GLU A 50 -1.98 -22.03 5.35
N GLY A 51 -1.12 -22.94 4.90
CA GLY A 51 0.08 -22.59 4.12
C GLY A 51 -0.24 -21.89 2.79
N ASP A 52 -1.18 -22.42 2.03
CA ASP A 52 -1.64 -21.84 0.76
C ASP A 52 -2.31 -20.47 0.98
N ALA A 53 -2.96 -20.29 2.14
CA ALA A 53 -3.61 -19.03 2.50
C ALA A 53 -2.57 -17.93 2.78
N LEU A 54 -1.52 -18.24 3.53
CA LEU A 54 -0.43 -17.30 3.83
C LEU A 54 0.30 -16.85 2.55
N GLU A 55 0.60 -17.77 1.63
CA GLU A 55 1.26 -17.42 0.36
C GLU A 55 0.44 -16.44 -0.49
N ARG A 56 -0.89 -16.48 -0.39
CA ARG A 56 -1.81 -15.59 -1.11
C ARG A 56 -2.04 -14.27 -0.39
N ILE A 57 -2.04 -14.28 0.94
CA ILE A 57 -2.27 -13.08 1.76
C ILE A 57 -1.05 -12.16 1.80
N LEU A 58 0.15 -12.71 1.99
CA LEU A 58 1.37 -11.90 2.17
C LEU A 58 1.63 -10.88 1.04
N PRO A 59 1.43 -11.21 -0.26
CA PRO A 59 1.55 -10.22 -1.33
C PRO A 59 0.55 -9.07 -1.21
N LEU A 60 -0.69 -9.36 -0.80
CA LEU A 60 -1.73 -8.35 -0.62
C LEU A 60 -1.41 -7.42 0.56
N GLU A 61 -0.96 -8.01 1.68
CA GLU A 61 -0.50 -7.26 2.85
C GLU A 61 0.68 -6.34 2.52
N LYS A 62 1.65 -6.83 1.74
CA LYS A 62 2.78 -6.01 1.29
C LYS A 62 2.31 -4.85 0.39
N ARG A 63 1.40 -5.15 -0.56
CA ARG A 63 0.91 -4.19 -1.55
C ARG A 63 0.13 -3.05 -0.90
N TRP A 64 -0.84 -3.37 -0.06
CA TRP A 64 -1.80 -2.40 0.47
C TRP A 64 -1.50 -1.96 1.90
N GLY A 65 -0.92 -2.84 2.73
CA GLY A 65 -0.51 -2.55 4.11
C GLY A 65 0.48 -1.40 4.23
N THR A 66 1.23 -1.11 3.16
CA THR A 66 2.14 0.04 3.10
C THR A 66 1.37 1.38 3.09
N PHE A 67 0.13 1.43 2.53
CA PHE A 67 -0.72 2.63 2.54
C PHE A 67 -1.61 2.69 3.78
N ASP A 68 -2.13 1.52 4.20
CA ASP A 68 -3.08 1.41 5.28
C ASP A 68 -2.96 0.03 5.93
N MET A 69 -2.61 -0.01 7.22
CA MET A 69 -2.52 -1.27 7.97
C MET A 69 -3.86 -1.97 8.11
N GLY A 70 -4.97 -1.24 7.98
CA GLY A 70 -6.33 -1.77 7.96
C GLY A 70 -6.89 -1.86 6.54
N TRP A 71 -6.05 -1.99 5.50
CA TRP A 71 -6.50 -1.94 4.11
C TRP A 71 -7.63 -2.93 3.79
N ALA A 72 -7.66 -4.10 4.44
CA ALA A 72 -8.67 -5.13 4.22
C ALA A 72 -10.09 -4.64 4.57
N GLU A 73 -10.21 -3.74 5.55
CA GLU A 73 -11.48 -3.19 6.05
C GLU A 73 -11.72 -1.75 5.58
N ALA A 74 -10.73 -1.13 4.94
CA ALA A 74 -10.81 0.25 4.48
C ALA A 74 -11.84 0.41 3.35
N VAL A 75 -12.44 1.60 3.24
CA VAL A 75 -13.30 1.95 2.10
C VAL A 75 -12.44 2.00 0.82
N PRO A 76 -12.74 1.23 -0.24
CA PRO A 76 -11.89 1.15 -1.44
C PRO A 76 -11.59 2.49 -2.09
N ALA A 77 -12.61 3.36 -2.19
CA ALA A 77 -12.47 4.67 -2.79
C ALA A 77 -11.52 5.60 -1.99
N GLU A 78 -11.52 5.49 -0.66
CA GLU A 78 -10.64 6.29 0.20
C GLU A 78 -9.18 5.79 0.09
N LEU A 79 -8.98 4.48 0.11
CA LEU A 79 -7.66 3.89 -0.08
C LEU A 79 -7.10 4.19 -1.47
N ALA A 80 -7.93 4.08 -2.52
CA ALA A 80 -7.56 4.48 -3.88
C ALA A 80 -7.16 5.96 -3.97
N GLY A 81 -7.85 6.82 -3.22
CA GLY A 81 -7.49 8.23 -3.06
C GLY A 81 -6.10 8.42 -2.47
N LYS A 82 -5.78 7.73 -1.36
CA LYS A 82 -4.43 7.76 -0.75
C LYS A 82 -3.36 7.30 -1.74
N VAL A 83 -3.64 6.21 -2.46
CA VAL A 83 -2.70 5.62 -3.42
C VAL A 83 -2.44 6.57 -4.59
N VAL A 84 -3.49 7.12 -5.21
CA VAL A 84 -3.32 7.97 -6.39
C VAL A 84 -2.61 9.30 -6.04
N GLU A 85 -2.81 9.84 -4.84
CA GLU A 85 -2.08 11.02 -4.38
C GLU A 85 -0.58 10.72 -4.20
N PHE A 86 -0.22 9.52 -3.74
CA PHE A 86 1.17 9.09 -3.71
C PHE A 86 1.76 8.98 -5.13
N GLU A 87 1.08 8.30 -6.04
CA GLU A 87 1.58 8.16 -7.43
C GLU A 87 1.67 9.53 -8.13
N TRP A 88 0.77 10.46 -7.80
CA TRP A 88 0.86 11.85 -8.28
C TRP A 88 2.06 12.62 -7.70
N ALA A 89 2.38 12.41 -6.42
CA ALA A 89 3.60 12.95 -5.84
C ALA A 89 4.85 12.37 -6.52
N ARG A 90 4.85 11.07 -6.83
CA ARG A 90 5.92 10.38 -7.56
C ARG A 90 6.09 10.92 -8.98
N GLU A 91 5.00 11.16 -9.70
CA GLU A 91 4.99 11.87 -10.99
C GLU A 91 5.67 13.24 -10.87
N THR A 92 5.28 14.02 -9.86
CA THR A 92 5.79 15.38 -9.67
C THR A 92 7.29 15.39 -9.37
N ARG A 93 7.77 14.44 -8.56
CA ARG A 93 9.19 14.32 -8.17
C ARG A 93 10.03 13.54 -9.18
N ARG A 94 9.39 12.87 -10.15
CA ARG A 94 10.02 11.95 -11.10
C ARG A 94 10.81 10.82 -10.43
N GLU A 95 10.21 10.23 -9.39
CA GLU A 95 10.83 9.16 -8.60
C GLU A 95 10.56 7.78 -9.21
N LEU A 96 11.62 7.01 -9.47
CA LEU A 96 11.49 5.68 -10.09
C LEU A 96 10.98 4.61 -9.13
N PHE A 97 11.15 4.79 -7.82
CA PHE A 97 10.75 3.78 -6.84
C PHE A 97 9.22 3.67 -6.76
N PRO A 98 8.65 2.48 -6.99
CA PRO A 98 7.22 2.26 -6.84
C PRO A 98 6.84 2.35 -5.37
N PHE A 99 5.55 2.57 -5.12
CA PHE A 99 5.04 2.71 -3.77
C PHE A 99 5.42 1.56 -2.83
N ALA A 100 5.39 0.32 -3.31
CA ALA A 100 5.66 -0.88 -2.51
C ALA A 100 7.07 -0.88 -1.84
N ASP A 101 7.97 -0.01 -2.29
CA ASP A 101 9.33 0.11 -1.78
C ASP A 101 9.50 1.30 -0.79
N TYR A 102 8.50 2.17 -0.63
CA TYR A 102 8.65 3.45 0.08
C TYR A 102 8.64 3.36 1.61
N ARG A 103 8.24 2.23 2.21
CA ARG A 103 8.35 2.00 3.66
C ARG A 103 9.69 1.40 4.10
N ALA A 104 10.41 0.75 3.17
CA ALA A 104 11.77 0.27 3.43
C ALA A 104 12.77 1.43 3.48
N ALA A 105 12.56 2.48 2.67
CA ALA A 105 13.40 3.68 2.65
C ALA A 105 13.12 4.66 3.81
N ALA A 106 11.92 4.63 4.38
CA ALA A 106 11.50 5.47 5.51
C ALA A 106 11.77 4.84 6.89
N ALA A 107 12.49 3.70 6.95
CA ALA A 107 13.01 3.21 8.21
C ALA A 107 13.84 4.34 8.84
N PRO A 108 13.54 4.77 10.08
CA PRO A 108 14.38 5.76 10.74
C PRO A 108 15.83 5.25 10.69
N PRO A 109 16.83 6.13 10.47
CA PRO A 109 18.22 5.70 10.57
C PRO A 109 18.38 4.92 11.87
N PRO A 110 19.12 3.79 11.88
CA PRO A 110 19.36 3.05 13.12
C PRO A 110 19.80 4.08 14.15
N ALA A 111 19.05 4.17 15.25
CA ALA A 111 19.27 5.18 16.28
C ALA A 111 20.77 5.20 16.58
N ALA A 112 21.44 6.29 16.20
CA ALA A 112 22.84 6.47 16.52
C ALA A 112 22.92 6.73 18.02
N GLY A 113 23.02 5.66 18.81
CA GLY A 113 23.28 5.74 20.24
C GLY A 113 22.46 4.76 21.08
N GLY A 114 23.14 3.72 21.56
CA GLY A 114 22.82 3.08 22.84
C GLY A 114 22.35 1.64 22.76
N ASP A 115 23.25 0.73 22.38
CA ASP A 115 23.19 -0.67 22.81
C ASP A 115 23.24 -0.74 24.35
N ALA A 116 22.07 -0.68 24.98
CA ALA A 116 21.87 -1.23 26.32
C ALA A 116 20.66 -2.17 26.24
N PRO A 117 20.89 -3.48 26.16
CA PRO A 117 19.78 -4.44 26.12
C PRO A 117 18.99 -4.38 27.44
N TRP A 118 17.66 -4.53 27.32
CA TRP A 118 16.66 -4.37 28.39
C TRP A 118 16.91 -5.20 29.67
N TRP A 119 17.77 -6.22 29.61
CA TRP A 119 18.17 -7.01 30.78
C TRP A 119 19.11 -6.26 31.75
N ALA A 120 19.72 -5.14 31.32
CA ALA A 120 20.60 -4.32 32.17
C ALA A 120 19.86 -3.61 33.32
N PHE A 121 18.52 -3.54 33.28
CA PHE A 121 17.68 -2.94 34.31
C PHE A 121 17.50 -3.82 35.57
N TRP A 122 17.74 -5.14 35.50
CA TRP A 122 17.36 -6.08 36.57
C TRP A 122 18.46 -6.43 37.57
N LYS A 123 19.62 -5.75 37.54
CA LYS A 123 20.70 -5.94 38.51
C LYS A 123 20.95 -4.69 39.36
N ARG A 124 20.04 -4.40 40.28
CA ARG A 124 20.34 -3.58 41.46
C ARG A 124 19.99 -4.33 42.73
#